data_AF-A0A843LJK5-F1
#
_entry.id   AF-A0A843LJK5-F1
#
_cell.length_a   1.000
_cell.length_b   1.000
_cell.length_c   1.000
_cell.angle_alpha   90.00
_cell.angle_beta   90.00
_cell.angle_gamma   90.00
#
_symmetry.space_group_name_H-M   'P 1'
#
loop_
_entity.id
_entity.type
_entity.pdbx_description
1 polymer ?
#
loop_
_entity_poly.entity_id
_entity_poly.type
_entity_poly.pdbx_seq_one_letter_code
_entity_poly.pdbx_strand_id
1 'polypeptide(L)' 'MENNIPESKLRVVLYYQKNKDWLHDLARIGDPYIRAMALSVISEAEEVINQS' A
#
# COMPACT_ATOMS: atom_id res chain seq x y z
N MET A 1 4.47 -0.81 -23.53
CA MET A 1 5.44 -1.64 -22.79
C MET A 1 4.61 -2.44 -21.82
N GLU A 2 4.64 -3.77 -21.85
CA GLU A 2 4.10 -4.55 -20.75
C GLU A 2 4.95 -4.19 -19.53
N ASN A 3 4.41 -3.35 -18.65
CA ASN A 3 5.05 -3.03 -17.39
C ASN A 3 5.03 -4.33 -16.58
N ASN A 4 6.16 -5.05 -16.61
CA ASN A 4 6.32 -6.30 -15.90
C ASN A 4 6.45 -5.97 -14.40
N ILE A 5 5.31 -5.72 -13.75
CA ILE A 5 5.26 -5.38 -12.33
C ILE A 5 5.80 -6.59 -11.56
N PRO A 6 6.86 -6.42 -10.75
CA PRO A 6 7.39 -7.52 -9.95
C PRO A 6 6.30 -8.13 -9.06
N GLU A 7 6.31 -9.45 -8.91
CA GLU A 7 5.31 -10.17 -8.11
C GLU A 7 5.25 -9.67 -6.65
N SER A 8 6.39 -9.26 -6.10
CA SER A 8 6.47 -8.63 -4.78
C SER A 8 5.62 -7.36 -4.67
N LYS A 9 5.65 -6.50 -5.69
CA LYS A 9 4.86 -5.27 -5.76
C LYS A 9 3.36 -5.56 -5.93
N LEU A 10 3.03 -6.57 -6.73
CA LEU A 10 1.66 -7.08 -6.86
C LEU A 10 1.09 -7.54 -5.50
N ARG A 11 1.89 -8.23 -4.68
CA ARG A 11 1.45 -8.65 -3.33
C ARG A 11 1.12 -7.46 -2.43
N VAL A 12 1.88 -6.37 -2.50
CA VAL A 12 1.61 -5.13 -1.75
C VAL A 12 0.27 -4.52 -2.19
N VAL A 13 0.04 -4.42 -3.50
CA VAL A 13 -1.24 -3.90 -4.05
C VAL A 13 -2.42 -4.76 -3.60
N LEU A 14 -2.31 -6.09 -3.68
CA LEU A 14 -3.37 -7.00 -3.25
C LEU A 14 -3.63 -6.90 -1.74
N TYR A 15 -2.59 -6.74 -0.93
CA TYR A 15 -2.72 -6.54 0.50
C TYR A 15 -3.43 -5.20 0.81
N TYR A 16 -3.02 -4.12 0.15
CA TYR A 16 -3.65 -2.82 0.28
C TYR A 16 -5.14 -2.86 -0.10
N GLN A 17 -5.48 -3.44 -1.26
CA GLN A 17 -6.86 -3.53 -1.72
C GLN A 17 -7.77 -4.30 -0.74
N LYS A 18 -7.26 -5.39 -0.15
CA LYS A 18 -8.02 -6.19 0.83
C LYS A 18 -8.21 -5.50 2.18
N ASN A 19 -7.28 -4.61 2.56
CA ASN A 19 -7.22 -4.03 3.90
C ASN A 19 -7.30 -2.49 3.89
N LYS A 20 -7.85 -1.91 2.82
CA LYS A 20 -7.78 -0.47 2.55
C LYS A 20 -8.27 0.38 3.72
N ASP A 21 -9.49 0.12 4.18
CA ASP A 21 -10.09 0.91 5.27
C ASP A 21 -9.30 0.78 6.57
N TRP A 22 -8.86 -0.44 6.89
CA TRP A 22 -8.04 -0.70 8.08
C TRP A 22 -6.69 0.03 8.03
N LEU A 23 -6.01 0.03 6.88
CA LEU A 23 -4.75 0.76 6.70
C LEU A 23 -4.95 2.28 6.81
N HIS A 24 -6.04 2.83 6.25
CA HIS A 24 -6.36 4.24 6.40
C HIS A 24 -6.70 4.61 7.85
N ASP A 25 -7.39 3.74 8.58
CA ASP A 25 -7.62 3.95 10.01
C ASP A 25 -6.31 3.92 10.79
N LEU A 26 -5.44 2.93 10.57
CA LEU A 26 -4.11 2.89 11.20
C LEU A 26 -3.27 4.14 10.91
N ALA A 27 -3.29 4.63 9.67
CA ALA A 27 -2.59 5.85 9.29
C ALA A 27 -3.14 7.10 9.99
N ARG A 28 -4.41 7.09 10.40
CA ARG A 28 -5.10 8.19 11.08
C ARG A 28 -4.93 8.15 12.60
N ILE A 29 -5.09 6.98 13.23
CA ILE A 29 -5.21 6.85 14.69
C ILE A 29 -4.06 6.08 15.37
N GLY A 30 -3.18 5.45 14.61
CA GLY A 30 -2.06 4.69 15.16
C GLY A 30 -1.03 5.55 15.89
N ASP A 31 -0.15 4.93 16.66
CA ASP A 31 1.07 5.59 17.15
C ASP A 31 1.99 5.98 15.97
N PRO A 32 3.01 6.83 16.17
CA PRO A 32 3.86 7.29 15.08
C PRO A 32 4.50 6.18 14.24
N TYR A 33 4.86 5.05 14.85
CA TYR A 33 5.44 3.91 14.14
C TYR A 33 4.38 3.18 13.32
N ILE A 34 3.22 2.87 13.90
CA ILE A 34 2.10 2.25 13.20
C ILE A 34 1.65 3.11 12.01
N ARG A 35 1.56 4.43 12.20
CA ARG A 35 1.20 5.38 11.14
C ARG A 35 2.20 5.35 10.00
N ALA A 36 3.49 5.37 10.30
CA ALA A 36 4.55 5.33 9.29
C ALA A 36 4.47 4.04 8.47
N MET A 37 4.26 2.89 9.11
CA MET A 37 4.10 1.62 8.40
C MET A 37 2.87 1.61 7.49
N ALA A 38 1.72 2.05 8.00
CA ALA A 38 0.49 2.08 7.22
C ALA A 38 0.63 2.99 5.99
N LEU A 39 1.20 4.18 6.16
CA LEU A 39 1.47 5.11 5.07
C LEU A 39 2.45 4.54 4.05
N SER A 40 3.49 3.81 4.48
CA SER A 40 4.44 3.16 3.57
C SER A 40 3.76 2.15 2.65
N VAL A 41 2.88 1.30 3.21
CA VAL A 41 2.13 0.30 2.43
C VAL A 41 1.16 0.96 1.45
N ILE A 42 0.45 2.01 1.90
CA ILE A 42 -0.47 2.77 1.05
C ILE A 42 0.29 3.42 -0.10
N SER A 43 1.39 4.15 0.20
CA SER A 43 2.20 4.85 -0.80
C SER A 43 2.75 3.90 -1.85
N GLU A 44 3.33 2.78 -1.43
CA GLU A 44 3.89 1.79 -2.36
C GLU A 44 2.82 1.17 -3.26
N ALA A 45 1.63 0.86 -2.71
CA ALA A 45 0.54 0.33 -3.50
C ALA A 45 0.00 1.36 -4.53
N GLU A 46 -0.15 2.61 -4.13
CA GLU A 46 -0.63 3.69 -5.01
C GLU A 46 0.37 3.99 -6.13
N GLU A 47 1.68 3.97 -5.85
CA GLU A 47 2.72 4.11 -6.87
C GLU A 47 2.62 3.04 -7.96
N VAL A 48 2.39 1.79 -7.56
CA VAL A 48 2.27 0.67 -8.51
C VAL A 48 1.01 0.78 -9.36
N ILE A 49 -0.12 1.14 -8.74
CA ILE A 49 -1.40 1.33 -9.43
C ILE A 49 -1.29 2.47 -10.46
N ASN A 50 -0.66 3.59 -10.10
CA ASN A 50 -0.52 4.76 -10.97
C ASN A 50 0.55 4.60 -12.07
N GLN A 51 1.45 3.62 -11.93
CA GLN A 51 2.43 3.24 -12.97
C GLN A 51 1.90 2.19 -13.96
N SER A 52 0.71 1.63 -13.70
CA SER A 52 0.02 0.64 -14.56
C SER A 52 -0.88 1.34 -15.57
#